data_AF-A0A2T4A946-F1
#
_entry.id   AF-A0A2T4A946-F1
#
_cell.length_a   1.000
_cell.length_b   1.000
_cell.length_c   1.000
_cell.angle_alpha   90.00
_cell.angle_beta   90.00
_cell.angle_gamma   90.00
#
_symmetry.space_group_name_H-M   'P 1'
#
loop_
_entity.id
_entity.type
_entity.pdbx_description
1 polymer ?
#
loop_
_entity_poly.entity_id
_entity_poly.type
_entity_poly.pdbx_seq_one_letter_code
_entity_poly.pdbx_strand_id
1 'polypeptide(L)'
;MATKSENGVPYTLYYNRFSICSLMMRWLVDIRGEPKDESSRMDIGLKEIDIFQEEQFSEWYLCDVNKNGQVPVLGSDVAFDFPMSQTTAISEYIAARYPGLLPPNHAAKIHEMVHKMHEMNFFTLSFKGSPKLASGFADAALKRLEDKSISLRYRKALEYKLEILRRDKVNALTPEKTQAELDKAQAYLEEAATLLNPSDGPWLFGQQRPTELDAHLVVMILRLQDVGRDSVVPDSLKEYGKMAFDEPSFQAVVGGRSTMYDGSGSKK
;
A
#
# COMPACT_ATOMS: atom_id res chain seq x y z
N MET A 1 5.62 -17.60 -3.46
CA MET A 1 7.07 -17.30 -3.30
C MET A 1 7.68 -17.31 -4.68
N ALA A 2 8.11 -16.15 -5.20
CA ALA A 2 8.73 -16.07 -6.52
C ALA A 2 10.15 -16.66 -6.47
N THR A 3 10.42 -17.66 -7.30
CA THR A 3 11.74 -18.23 -7.53
C THR A 3 12.64 -17.18 -8.18
N LYS A 4 13.87 -17.01 -7.67
CA LYS A 4 14.90 -16.21 -8.35
C LYS A 4 15.17 -16.84 -9.71
N SER A 5 15.05 -16.07 -10.78
CA SER A 5 15.43 -16.50 -12.12
C SER A 5 16.90 -16.13 -12.37
N GLU A 6 17.62 -16.93 -13.16
CA GLU A 6 19.03 -16.65 -13.48
C GLU A 6 19.20 -15.33 -14.27
N ASN A 7 18.13 -14.83 -14.90
CA ASN A 7 18.16 -13.68 -15.81
C ASN A 7 17.26 -12.50 -15.38
N GLY A 8 16.53 -12.59 -14.27
CA GLY A 8 15.62 -11.54 -13.82
C GLY A 8 16.36 -10.41 -13.13
N VAL A 9 15.90 -9.18 -13.34
CA VAL A 9 16.47 -8.03 -12.64
C VAL A 9 16.07 -8.14 -11.15
N PRO A 10 17.03 -8.07 -10.20
CA PRO A 10 16.73 -8.22 -8.79
C PRO A 10 16.08 -6.95 -8.23
N TYR A 11 14.97 -7.13 -7.51
CA TYR A 11 14.28 -6.07 -6.78
C TYR A 11 14.03 -6.49 -5.33
N THR A 12 13.85 -5.51 -4.46
CA THR A 12 13.36 -5.70 -3.08
C THR A 12 12.15 -4.82 -2.84
N LEU A 13 11.01 -5.42 -2.52
CA LEU A 13 9.86 -4.70 -1.99
C LEU A 13 9.98 -4.62 -0.47
N TYR A 14 10.32 -3.44 0.03
CA TYR A 14 10.26 -3.13 1.45
C TYR A 14 8.81 -2.88 1.83
N TYR A 15 8.28 -3.60 2.81
CA TYR A 15 6.85 -3.58 3.11
C TYR A 15 6.58 -3.69 4.62
N ASN A 16 5.37 -3.34 5.04
CA ASN A 16 4.86 -3.78 6.35
C ASN A 16 3.58 -4.60 6.16
N ARG A 17 3.45 -5.70 6.92
CA ARG A 17 2.31 -6.62 6.83
C ARG A 17 0.92 -5.99 7.03
N PHE A 18 0.82 -4.83 7.68
CA PHE A 18 -0.44 -4.12 7.94
C PHE A 18 -0.50 -2.72 7.29
N SER A 19 0.52 -2.31 6.53
CA SER A 19 0.41 -1.08 5.72
C SER A 19 -0.53 -1.36 4.54
N ILE A 20 -1.56 -0.52 4.38
CA ILE A 20 -2.54 -0.66 3.32
C ILE A 20 -1.86 -0.67 1.93
N CYS A 21 -0.97 0.28 1.66
CA CYS A 21 -0.22 0.33 0.40
C CYS A 21 0.73 -0.87 0.23
N SER A 22 1.27 -1.42 1.33
CA SER A 22 2.10 -2.61 1.27
C SER A 22 1.30 -3.85 0.90
N LEU A 23 0.06 -3.97 1.38
CA LEU A 23 -0.85 -5.04 0.99
C LEU A 23 -1.20 -4.93 -0.51
N MET A 24 -1.51 -3.72 -0.99
CA MET A 24 -1.77 -3.46 -2.41
C MET A 24 -0.60 -3.95 -3.27
N MET A 25 0.64 -3.54 -2.94
CA MET A 25 1.81 -3.93 -3.75
C MET A 25 2.15 -5.41 -3.63
N ARG A 26 2.00 -6.03 -2.46
CA ARG A 26 2.26 -7.46 -2.30
C ARG A 26 1.29 -8.30 -3.11
N TRP A 27 0.01 -7.92 -3.14
CA TRP A 27 -0.97 -8.64 -3.95
C TRP A 27 -0.81 -8.35 -5.43
N LEU A 28 -0.56 -7.09 -5.82
CA LEU A 28 -0.21 -6.74 -7.21
C LEU A 28 0.95 -7.57 -7.74
N VAL A 29 2.01 -7.72 -6.94
CA VAL A 29 3.13 -8.60 -7.27
C VAL A 29 2.63 -10.02 -7.44
N ASP A 30 1.86 -10.59 -6.52
CA ASP A 30 1.40 -11.98 -6.63
C ASP A 30 0.55 -12.24 -7.89
N ILE A 31 -0.32 -11.32 -8.28
CA ILE A 31 -1.25 -11.50 -9.41
C ILE A 31 -0.68 -11.11 -10.78
N ARG A 32 0.51 -10.50 -10.84
CA ARG A 32 1.10 -9.85 -12.03
C ARG A 32 1.14 -10.72 -13.30
N GLY A 33 1.18 -12.03 -13.16
CA GLY A 33 1.24 -12.95 -14.28
C GLY A 33 2.58 -12.93 -15.00
N GLU A 34 2.56 -13.22 -16.30
CA GLU A 34 3.76 -13.31 -17.12
C GLU A 34 4.26 -11.93 -17.55
N PRO A 35 5.58 -11.71 -17.60
CA PRO A 35 6.15 -10.48 -18.10
C PRO A 35 5.90 -10.36 -19.61
N LYS A 36 5.90 -9.12 -20.14
CA LYS A 36 5.76 -8.89 -21.59
C LYS A 36 6.90 -9.49 -22.42
N ASP A 37 8.09 -9.59 -21.84
CA ASP A 37 9.31 -10.15 -22.41
C ASP A 37 10.28 -10.52 -21.26
N GLU A 38 11.33 -11.29 -21.56
CA GLU A 38 12.31 -11.70 -20.54
C GLU A 38 13.03 -10.51 -19.89
N SER A 39 13.26 -9.42 -20.62
CA SER A 39 13.88 -8.21 -20.06
C SER A 39 13.01 -7.48 -19.04
N SER A 40 11.71 -7.76 -19.05
CA SER A 40 10.71 -7.21 -18.13
C SER A 40 10.50 -8.07 -16.90
N ARG A 41 11.13 -9.26 -16.84
CA ARG A 41 11.02 -10.17 -15.70
C ARG A 41 11.64 -9.52 -14.45
N MET A 42 10.81 -9.36 -13.42
CA MET A 42 11.20 -8.82 -12.13
C MET A 42 11.31 -9.94 -11.09
N ASP A 43 12.49 -10.09 -10.50
CA ASP A 43 12.74 -10.98 -9.37
C ASP A 43 12.61 -10.20 -8.07
N ILE A 44 11.37 -10.08 -7.58
CA ILE A 44 11.02 -9.24 -6.44
C ILE A 44 11.12 -10.06 -5.14
N GLY A 45 12.18 -9.81 -4.37
CA GLY A 45 12.30 -10.24 -2.99
C GLY A 45 11.43 -9.38 -2.06
N LEU A 46 10.98 -9.95 -0.95
CA LEU A 46 10.20 -9.23 0.07
C LEU A 46 11.06 -8.98 1.31
N LYS A 47 11.13 -7.73 1.77
CA LYS A 47 11.78 -7.37 3.03
C LYS A 47 10.80 -6.64 3.93
N GLU A 48 10.46 -7.24 5.06
CA GLU A 48 9.57 -6.58 6.02
C GLU A 48 10.31 -5.48 6.78
N ILE A 49 9.59 -4.39 7.05
CA ILE A 49 9.94 -3.29 7.94
C ILE A 49 8.88 -3.25 9.03
N ASP A 50 9.27 -3.54 10.26
CA ASP A 50 8.34 -3.54 11.39
C ASP A 50 8.07 -2.10 11.86
N ILE A 51 6.96 -1.53 11.36
CA ILE A 51 6.58 -0.16 11.71
C ILE A 51 6.08 -0.01 13.15
N PHE A 52 5.71 -1.11 13.80
CA PHE A 52 5.24 -1.15 15.18
C PHE A 52 6.40 -1.24 16.17
N GLN A 53 7.54 -1.78 15.74
CA GLN A 53 8.83 -1.70 16.45
C GLN A 53 9.71 -0.53 15.97
N GLU A 54 9.10 0.44 15.27
CA GLU A 54 9.75 1.69 14.86
C GLU A 54 10.95 1.50 13.91
N GLU A 55 11.04 0.38 13.17
CA GLU A 55 12.15 0.10 12.25
C GLU A 55 12.25 1.15 11.12
N GLN A 56 11.13 1.72 10.71
CA GLN A 56 11.02 2.84 9.76
C GLN A 56 11.63 4.16 10.28
N PHE A 57 12.08 4.21 11.53
CA PHE A 57 12.85 5.32 12.09
C PHE A 57 14.35 5.03 12.13
N SER A 58 14.80 3.82 11.85
CA SER A 58 16.23 3.49 11.87
C SER A 58 17.04 4.36 10.91
N GLU A 59 18.32 4.59 11.24
CA GLU A 59 19.23 5.37 10.41
C GLU A 59 19.33 4.77 9.00
N TRP A 60 19.57 3.46 8.90
CA TRP A 60 19.68 2.78 7.59
C TRP A 60 18.43 2.98 6.74
N TYR A 61 17.23 2.89 7.32
CA TYR A 61 16.00 3.02 6.54
C TYR A 61 15.78 4.46 6.08
N LEU A 62 15.92 5.44 6.98
CA LEU A 62 15.69 6.84 6.64
C LEU A 62 16.78 7.42 5.73
N CYS A 63 18.01 6.96 5.88
CA CYS A 63 19.12 7.52 5.15
C CYS A 63 19.36 6.82 3.82
N ASP A 64 19.14 5.50 3.73
CA ASP A 64 19.55 4.71 2.57
C ASP A 64 18.37 4.09 1.78
N VAL A 65 17.17 3.95 2.39
CA VAL A 65 16.00 3.39 1.68
C VAL A 65 14.97 4.44 1.32
N ASN A 66 14.43 5.14 2.31
CA ASN A 66 13.37 6.11 2.12
C ASN A 66 13.39 7.16 3.22
N LYS A 67 13.78 8.38 2.86
CA LYS A 67 13.79 9.55 3.75
C LYS A 67 12.44 9.90 4.36
N ASN A 68 11.33 9.52 3.73
CA ASN A 68 9.99 9.72 4.29
C ASN A 68 9.70 8.69 5.40
N GLY A 69 10.46 7.59 5.43
CA GLY A 69 10.29 6.45 6.30
C GLY A 69 8.87 5.86 6.23
N GLN A 70 8.34 5.78 5.02
CA GLN A 70 7.07 5.16 4.66
C GLN A 70 7.33 3.82 3.96
N VAL A 71 6.32 2.97 3.93
CA VAL A 71 6.29 1.68 3.21
C VAL A 71 4.97 1.60 2.42
N PRO A 72 4.96 0.96 1.23
CA PRO A 72 6.04 0.19 0.64
C PRO A 72 7.09 1.05 -0.09
N VAL A 73 8.23 0.42 -0.42
CA VAL A 73 9.28 0.99 -1.28
C VAL A 73 9.79 -0.12 -2.19
N LEU A 74 9.97 0.16 -3.48
CA LEU A 74 10.62 -0.76 -4.41
C LEU A 74 12.09 -0.35 -4.56
N GLY A 75 13.00 -1.26 -4.17
CA GLY A 75 14.46 -1.15 -4.22
C GLY A 75 15.09 -2.03 -5.32
N SER A 76 16.23 -1.64 -5.87
CA SER A 76 17.05 -2.41 -6.82
C SER A 76 18.39 -1.71 -7.00
N ASP A 77 19.49 -2.44 -6.80
CA ASP A 77 20.84 -1.91 -7.01
C ASP A 77 21.23 -1.84 -8.50
N VAL A 78 20.36 -2.32 -9.39
CA VAL A 78 20.62 -2.43 -10.84
C VAL A 78 19.65 -1.57 -11.65
N ALA A 79 18.38 -1.47 -11.24
CA ALA A 79 17.34 -0.83 -12.04
C ALA A 79 17.23 0.70 -11.82
N PHE A 80 17.64 1.21 -10.67
CA PHE A 80 17.53 2.64 -10.35
C PHE A 80 18.54 3.07 -9.28
N ASP A 81 18.97 4.34 -9.35
CA ASP A 81 19.92 4.91 -8.38
C ASP A 81 19.29 5.13 -6.99
N PHE A 82 17.96 5.32 -6.95
CA PHE A 82 17.22 5.57 -5.71
C PHE A 82 15.93 4.75 -5.67
N PRO A 83 15.57 4.16 -4.51
CA PRO A 83 14.34 3.41 -4.37
C PRO A 83 13.08 4.22 -4.66
N MET A 84 12.13 3.58 -5.33
CA MET A 84 10.83 4.16 -5.67
C MET A 84 9.89 4.05 -4.47
N SER A 85 9.45 5.20 -3.96
CA SER A 85 8.70 5.30 -2.69
C SER A 85 7.23 5.73 -2.85
N GLN A 86 6.80 6.08 -4.06
CA GLN A 86 5.40 6.41 -4.34
C GLN A 86 4.64 5.17 -4.79
N THR A 87 3.55 4.82 -4.09
CA THR A 87 2.80 3.58 -4.36
C THR A 87 2.28 3.51 -5.80
N THR A 88 1.76 4.63 -6.33
CA THR A 88 1.31 4.73 -7.73
C THR A 88 2.45 4.45 -8.70
N ALA A 89 3.61 5.09 -8.51
CA ALA A 89 4.77 4.85 -9.35
C ALA A 89 5.26 3.39 -9.30
N ILE A 90 5.28 2.77 -8.11
CA ILE A 90 5.65 1.34 -7.95
C ILE A 90 4.68 0.48 -8.76
N SER A 91 3.40 0.74 -8.60
CA SER A 91 2.31 0.02 -9.25
C SER A 91 2.41 0.11 -10.77
N GLU A 92 2.56 1.31 -11.31
CA GLU A 92 2.71 1.57 -12.75
C GLU A 92 3.98 0.94 -13.32
N TYR A 93 5.09 1.01 -12.57
CA TYR A 93 6.35 0.40 -12.98
C TYR A 93 6.23 -1.13 -13.14
N ILE A 94 5.49 -1.78 -12.24
CA ILE A 94 5.17 -3.20 -12.33
C ILE A 94 4.18 -3.42 -13.50
N ALA A 95 3.06 -2.69 -13.55
CA ALA A 95 2.03 -2.87 -14.57
C ALA A 95 2.57 -2.71 -16.01
N ALA A 96 3.48 -1.77 -16.25
CA ALA A 96 4.12 -1.57 -17.56
C ALA A 96 5.00 -2.76 -18.03
N ARG A 97 5.38 -3.66 -17.13
CA ARG A 97 6.17 -4.87 -17.40
C ARG A 97 5.31 -6.12 -17.51
N TYR A 98 4.09 -6.08 -16.97
CA TYR A 98 3.20 -7.22 -16.80
C TYR A 98 1.84 -6.88 -17.41
N PRO A 99 1.63 -7.15 -18.71
CA PRO A 99 0.48 -6.63 -19.47
C PRO A 99 -0.87 -7.15 -18.96
N GLY A 100 -0.90 -8.27 -18.24
CA GLY A 100 -2.11 -8.76 -17.59
C GLY A 100 -2.68 -7.81 -16.52
N LEU A 101 -1.85 -6.93 -15.95
CA LEU A 101 -2.28 -5.93 -14.98
C LEU A 101 -2.93 -4.70 -15.62
N LEU A 102 -2.67 -4.45 -16.90
CA LEU A 102 -3.11 -3.24 -17.59
C LEU A 102 -3.65 -3.56 -19.00
N PRO A 103 -4.84 -4.21 -19.09
CA PRO A 103 -5.47 -4.50 -20.37
C PRO A 103 -5.64 -3.22 -21.21
N PRO A 104 -5.24 -3.19 -22.50
CA PRO A 104 -5.20 -1.96 -23.29
C PRO A 104 -6.54 -1.18 -23.34
N ASN A 105 -7.66 -1.91 -23.40
CA ASN A 105 -9.00 -1.32 -23.47
C ASN A 105 -9.43 -0.61 -22.16
N HIS A 106 -8.74 -0.89 -21.05
CA HIS A 106 -9.08 -0.35 -19.72
C HIS A 106 -7.92 0.45 -19.10
N ALA A 107 -6.75 0.46 -19.73
CA ALA A 107 -5.53 1.05 -19.20
C ALA A 107 -5.70 2.49 -18.72
N ALA A 108 -6.37 3.34 -19.52
CA ALA A 108 -6.59 4.73 -19.16
C ALA A 108 -7.48 4.88 -17.92
N LYS A 109 -8.55 4.09 -17.82
CA LYS A 109 -9.46 4.15 -16.66
C LYS A 109 -8.84 3.54 -15.42
N ILE A 110 -8.05 2.48 -15.56
CA ILE A 110 -7.26 1.90 -14.46
C ILE A 110 -6.31 2.96 -13.89
N HIS A 111 -5.53 3.61 -14.75
CA HIS A 111 -4.62 4.69 -14.34
C HIS A 111 -5.36 5.82 -13.61
N GLU A 112 -6.44 6.33 -14.20
CA GLU A 112 -7.27 7.39 -13.59
C GLU A 112 -7.77 6.99 -12.19
N MET A 113 -8.36 5.80 -12.05
CA MET A 113 -8.94 5.33 -10.79
C MET A 113 -7.87 5.06 -9.73
N VAL A 114 -6.73 4.47 -10.12
CA VAL A 114 -5.60 4.26 -9.20
C VAL A 114 -5.11 5.61 -8.65
N HIS A 115 -4.88 6.61 -9.51
CA HIS A 115 -4.45 7.94 -9.03
C HIS A 115 -5.49 8.60 -8.15
N LYS A 116 -6.77 8.59 -8.57
CA LYS A 116 -7.88 9.14 -7.79
C LYS A 116 -7.97 8.51 -6.39
N MET A 117 -7.72 7.21 -6.27
CA MET A 117 -7.71 6.52 -4.98
C MET A 117 -6.60 7.05 -4.06
N HIS A 118 -5.40 7.29 -4.61
CA HIS A 118 -4.22 7.74 -3.85
C HIS A 118 -4.25 9.24 -3.50
N GLU A 119 -5.24 10.00 -3.97
CA GLU A 119 -5.54 11.36 -3.46
C GLU A 119 -6.15 11.35 -2.05
N MET A 120 -6.70 10.21 -1.62
CA MET A 120 -7.29 10.05 -0.30
C MET A 120 -6.25 9.82 0.80
N ASN A 121 -6.54 10.30 2.01
CA ASN A 121 -5.71 10.04 3.17
C ASN A 121 -6.05 8.68 3.81
N PHE A 122 -5.34 7.63 3.42
CA PHE A 122 -5.56 6.29 3.98
C PHE A 122 -5.32 6.17 5.49
N PHE A 123 -4.52 7.07 6.08
CA PHE A 123 -4.33 7.09 7.53
C PHE A 123 -5.63 7.54 8.22
N THR A 124 -6.23 8.63 7.75
CA THR A 124 -7.55 9.09 8.21
C THR A 124 -8.62 8.04 7.99
N LEU A 125 -8.56 7.30 6.88
CA LEU A 125 -9.53 6.24 6.58
C LEU A 125 -9.35 4.98 7.43
N SER A 126 -8.11 4.63 7.80
CA SER A 126 -7.80 3.42 8.56
C SER A 126 -7.89 3.59 10.09
N PHE A 127 -7.60 4.78 10.62
CA PHE A 127 -7.47 4.96 12.07
C PHE A 127 -8.64 5.77 12.63
N LYS A 128 -9.61 5.08 13.26
CA LYS A 128 -10.69 5.73 14.00
C LYS A 128 -10.14 6.41 15.26
N GLY A 129 -10.19 7.74 15.31
CA GLY A 129 -10.07 8.49 16.56
C GLY A 129 -8.87 8.14 17.44
N SER A 130 -7.73 7.79 16.85
CA SER A 130 -6.49 7.47 17.60
C SER A 130 -5.41 8.55 17.47
N PRO A 131 -5.63 9.78 17.99
CA PRO A 131 -4.58 10.78 18.13
C PRO A 131 -3.33 10.24 18.82
N LYS A 132 -3.49 9.31 19.79
CA LYS A 132 -2.37 8.67 20.51
C LYS A 132 -1.42 7.89 19.60
N LEU A 133 -1.92 7.26 18.53
CA LEU A 133 -1.07 6.55 17.58
C LEU A 133 -0.33 7.54 16.67
N ALA A 134 -1.02 8.60 16.24
CA ALA A 134 -0.41 9.67 15.44
C ALA A 134 0.67 10.42 16.24
N SER A 135 0.42 10.72 17.51
CA SER A 135 1.38 11.36 18.41
C SER A 135 2.53 10.42 18.78
N GLY A 136 2.27 9.13 19.00
CA GLY A 136 3.31 8.14 19.34
C GLY A 136 4.43 8.06 18.30
N PHE A 137 4.11 8.18 17.01
CA PHE A 137 5.15 8.27 15.97
C PHE A 137 5.98 9.56 16.04
N ALA A 138 5.36 10.70 16.37
CA ALA A 138 6.09 11.95 16.54
C ALA A 138 6.97 11.91 17.79
N ASP A 139 6.47 11.34 18.89
CA ASP A 139 7.20 11.15 20.14
C ASP A 139 8.42 10.23 19.93
N ALA A 140 8.29 9.17 19.13
CA ALA A 140 9.38 8.28 18.76
C ALA A 140 10.52 8.99 18.00
N ALA A 141 10.18 9.94 17.12
CA ALA A 141 11.18 10.79 16.44
C ALA A 141 11.85 11.76 17.42
N LEU A 142 11.06 12.45 18.25
CA LEU A 142 11.58 13.41 19.24
C LEU A 142 12.54 12.73 20.21
N LYS A 143 12.16 11.57 20.76
CA LYS A 143 13.01 10.78 21.65
C LYS A 143 14.36 10.41 21.03
N ARG A 144 14.39 10.08 19.73
CA ARG A 144 15.66 9.80 19.02
C ARG A 144 16.50 11.05 18.81
N LEU A 145 15.86 12.19 18.56
CA LEU A 145 16.55 13.48 18.39
C LEU A 145 17.21 13.97 19.69
N GLU A 146 16.76 13.53 20.86
CA GLU A 146 17.40 13.84 22.15
C GLU A 146 18.79 13.19 22.30
N ASP A 147 19.03 12.08 21.62
CA ASP A 147 20.34 11.42 21.61
C ASP A 147 21.35 12.30 20.85
N LYS A 148 22.39 12.75 21.56
CA LYS A 148 23.45 13.59 21.00
C LYS A 148 24.50 12.80 20.21
N SER A 149 24.49 11.47 20.31
CA SER A 149 25.45 10.58 19.65
C SER A 149 25.09 10.23 18.21
N ILE A 150 23.84 10.46 17.78
CA ILE A 150 23.40 10.20 16.41
C ILE A 150 24.14 11.07 15.39
N SER A 151 24.33 10.53 14.19
CA SER A 151 24.98 11.26 13.10
C SER A 151 24.19 12.51 12.68
N LEU A 152 24.88 13.51 12.12
CA LEU A 152 24.22 14.70 11.57
C LEU A 152 23.28 14.32 10.40
N ARG A 153 23.65 13.33 9.61
CA ARG A 153 22.83 12.80 8.49
C ARG A 153 21.52 12.24 9.03
N TYR A 154 21.59 11.42 10.08
CA TYR A 154 20.43 10.81 10.70
C TYR A 154 19.54 11.83 11.41
N ARG A 155 20.14 12.80 12.13
CA ARG A 155 19.41 13.90 12.75
C ARG A 155 18.55 14.67 11.74
N LYS A 156 19.12 15.07 10.61
CA LYS A 156 18.38 15.74 9.52
C LYS A 156 17.25 14.87 8.96
N ALA A 157 17.49 13.57 8.83
CA ALA A 157 16.47 12.64 8.35
C ALA A 157 15.30 12.49 9.34
N LEU A 158 15.58 12.45 10.64
CA LEU A 158 14.56 12.41 11.69
C LEU A 158 13.75 13.73 11.76
N GLU A 159 14.40 14.88 11.62
CA GLU A 159 13.74 16.19 11.56
C GLU A 159 12.77 16.26 10.38
N TYR A 160 13.22 15.87 9.19
CA TYR A 160 12.36 15.81 8.00
C TYR A 160 11.18 14.84 8.17
N LYS A 161 11.42 13.66 8.74
CA LYS A 161 10.34 12.70 9.04
C LYS A 161 9.32 13.28 10.02
N LEU A 162 9.77 14.02 11.04
CA LEU A 162 8.89 14.64 12.03
C LEU A 162 7.95 15.67 11.38
N GLU A 163 8.44 16.45 10.40
CA GLU A 163 7.61 17.38 9.61
C GLU A 163 6.50 16.64 8.87
N ILE A 164 6.84 15.53 8.19
CA ILE A 164 5.87 14.68 7.48
C ILE A 164 4.81 14.14 8.44
N LEU A 165 5.22 13.61 9.59
CA LEU A 165 4.30 13.04 10.59
C LEU A 165 3.30 14.08 11.12
N ARG A 166 3.76 15.31 11.38
CA ARG A 166 2.90 16.40 11.84
C ARG A 166 1.88 16.79 10.77
N ARG A 167 2.34 16.97 9.52
CA ARG A 167 1.48 17.36 8.38
C ARG A 167 0.43 16.29 8.06
N ASP A 168 0.87 15.04 7.89
CA ASP A 168 0.06 14.00 7.24
C ASP A 168 -0.73 13.11 8.20
N LYS A 169 -0.36 13.08 9.48
CA LYS A 169 -0.99 12.20 10.48
C LYS A 169 -1.62 12.98 11.63
N VAL A 170 -0.83 13.77 12.35
CA VAL A 170 -1.30 14.45 13.57
C VAL A 170 -2.48 15.37 13.27
N ASN A 171 -2.35 16.16 12.21
CA ASN A 171 -3.40 17.11 11.80
C ASN A 171 -4.50 16.48 10.95
N ALA A 172 -4.46 15.18 10.65
CA ALA A 172 -5.36 14.53 9.70
C ALA A 172 -6.60 13.88 10.34
N LEU A 173 -6.61 13.72 11.67
CA LEU A 173 -7.66 13.02 12.43
C LEU A 173 -8.71 13.96 13.06
N THR A 174 -8.98 15.13 12.48
CA THR A 174 -10.10 15.96 12.94
C THR A 174 -11.42 15.40 12.40
N PRO A 175 -12.57 15.63 13.07
CA PRO A 175 -13.87 15.18 12.57
C PRO A 175 -14.17 15.66 11.14
N GLU A 176 -13.88 16.92 10.84
CA GLU A 176 -14.15 17.55 9.54
C GLU A 176 -13.32 16.90 8.43
N LYS A 177 -12.02 16.68 8.67
CA LYS A 177 -11.14 15.99 7.72
C LYS A 177 -11.53 14.53 7.56
N THR A 178 -11.93 13.88 8.66
CA THR A 178 -12.39 12.49 8.61
C THR A 178 -13.64 12.37 7.75
N GLN A 179 -14.62 13.25 7.92
CA GLN A 179 -15.82 13.26 7.10
C GLN A 179 -15.50 13.55 5.63
N ALA A 180 -14.66 14.54 5.34
CA ALA A 180 -14.27 14.85 3.96
C ALA A 180 -13.59 13.66 3.26
N GLU A 181 -12.74 12.91 3.97
CA GLU A 181 -12.13 11.70 3.40
C GLU A 181 -13.13 10.55 3.25
N LEU A 182 -14.11 10.41 4.16
CA LEU A 182 -15.21 9.45 4.03
C LEU A 182 -16.07 9.76 2.80
N ASP A 183 -16.40 11.03 2.55
CA ASP A 183 -17.20 11.46 1.40
C ASP A 183 -16.46 11.17 0.09
N LYS A 184 -15.15 11.45 0.03
CA LYS A 184 -14.29 11.09 -1.11
C LYS A 184 -14.28 9.58 -1.35
N ALA A 185 -14.12 8.80 -0.27
CA ALA A 185 -14.10 7.35 -0.35
C ALA A 185 -15.44 6.79 -0.85
N GLN A 186 -16.56 7.33 -0.36
CA GLN A 186 -17.88 6.94 -0.82
C GLN A 186 -18.05 7.21 -2.32
N ALA A 187 -17.77 8.43 -2.76
CA ALA A 187 -17.91 8.81 -4.18
C ALA A 187 -16.99 7.97 -5.08
N TYR A 188 -15.76 7.68 -4.65
CA TYR A 188 -14.84 6.81 -5.36
C TYR A 188 -15.37 5.37 -5.47
N LEU A 189 -15.90 4.81 -4.38
CA LEU A 189 -16.41 3.44 -4.36
C LEU A 189 -17.71 3.30 -5.16
N GLU A 190 -18.59 4.30 -5.13
CA GLU A 190 -19.78 4.34 -5.99
C GLU A 190 -19.40 4.32 -7.47
N GLU A 191 -18.37 5.08 -7.87
CA GLU A 191 -17.84 5.01 -9.23
C GLU A 191 -17.20 3.66 -9.54
N ALA A 192 -16.36 3.12 -8.65
CA ALA A 192 -15.73 1.82 -8.84
C ALA A 192 -16.75 0.68 -8.96
N ALA A 193 -17.87 0.76 -8.25
CA ALA A 193 -18.96 -0.21 -8.34
C ALA A 193 -19.56 -0.29 -9.76
N THR A 194 -19.55 0.81 -10.51
CA THR A 194 -20.04 0.86 -11.90
C THR A 194 -19.14 0.10 -12.88
N LEU A 195 -17.91 -0.23 -12.48
CA LEU A 195 -16.94 -0.97 -13.28
C LEU A 195 -17.10 -2.48 -13.13
N LEU A 196 -17.93 -2.96 -12.20
CA LEU A 196 -18.23 -4.39 -12.06
C LEU A 196 -19.06 -4.87 -13.26
N ASN A 197 -18.67 -6.02 -13.81
CA ASN A 197 -19.42 -6.68 -14.87
C ASN A 197 -19.46 -8.20 -14.63
N PRO A 198 -20.23 -8.66 -13.63
CA PRO A 198 -20.20 -10.05 -13.16
C PRO A 198 -20.75 -11.06 -14.18
N SER A 199 -21.44 -10.63 -15.24
CA SER A 199 -21.85 -11.54 -16.33
C SER A 199 -20.67 -11.99 -17.17
N ASP A 200 -19.61 -11.17 -17.25
CA ASP A 200 -18.50 -11.38 -18.16
C ASP A 200 -17.27 -11.92 -17.43
N GLY A 201 -17.10 -11.59 -16.15
CA GLY A 201 -16.02 -12.12 -15.32
C GLY A 201 -16.08 -11.66 -13.86
N PRO A 202 -15.33 -12.32 -12.95
CA PRO A 202 -15.37 -12.00 -11.52
C PRO A 202 -14.65 -10.71 -11.13
N TRP A 203 -13.77 -10.17 -12.00
CA TRP A 203 -12.97 -8.98 -11.72
C TRP A 203 -13.53 -7.73 -12.39
N LEU A 204 -12.99 -6.55 -12.03
CA LEU A 204 -13.40 -5.29 -12.62
C LEU A 204 -13.33 -5.35 -14.15
N PHE A 205 -14.23 -4.63 -14.82
CA PHE A 205 -14.42 -4.63 -16.26
C PHE A 205 -14.80 -6.00 -16.86
N GLY A 206 -15.24 -6.96 -16.03
CA GLY A 206 -15.55 -8.32 -16.48
C GLY A 206 -14.32 -9.14 -16.84
N GLN A 207 -13.16 -8.77 -16.29
CA GLN A 207 -11.92 -9.50 -16.55
C GLN A 207 -11.95 -10.88 -15.87
N GLN A 208 -11.26 -11.84 -16.49
CA GLN A 208 -11.06 -13.19 -15.92
C GLN A 208 -9.94 -13.22 -14.87
N ARG A 209 -9.11 -12.17 -14.83
CA ARG A 209 -8.00 -12.02 -13.89
C ARG A 209 -8.03 -10.63 -13.27
N PRO A 210 -7.54 -10.48 -12.02
CA PRO A 210 -7.45 -9.17 -11.40
C PRO A 210 -6.39 -8.32 -12.10
N THR A 211 -6.67 -7.02 -12.20
CA THR A 211 -5.82 -5.99 -12.77
C THR A 211 -5.11 -5.19 -11.67
N GLU A 212 -4.34 -4.19 -12.08
CA GLU A 212 -3.78 -3.21 -11.15
C GLU A 212 -4.87 -2.55 -10.29
N LEU A 213 -6.01 -2.16 -10.86
CA LEU A 213 -7.06 -1.49 -10.10
C LEU A 213 -7.66 -2.40 -9.04
N ASP A 214 -7.87 -3.68 -9.34
CA ASP A 214 -8.37 -4.68 -8.39
C ASP A 214 -7.44 -4.77 -7.17
N ALA A 215 -6.12 -4.82 -7.40
CA ALA A 215 -5.09 -4.92 -6.35
C ALA A 215 -5.18 -3.80 -5.30
N HIS A 216 -5.55 -2.62 -5.76
CA HIS A 216 -5.72 -1.41 -4.97
C HIS A 216 -7.09 -1.36 -4.29
N LEU A 217 -8.15 -1.60 -5.07
CA LEU A 217 -9.53 -1.48 -4.63
C LEU A 217 -9.90 -2.50 -3.54
N VAL A 218 -9.54 -3.77 -3.71
CA VAL A 218 -9.88 -4.84 -2.75
C VAL A 218 -9.33 -4.54 -1.38
N VAL A 219 -8.06 -4.14 -1.30
CA VAL A 219 -7.41 -3.80 -0.03
C VAL A 219 -8.10 -2.61 0.63
N MET A 220 -8.53 -1.61 -0.16
CA MET A 220 -9.24 -0.45 0.35
C MET A 220 -10.63 -0.82 0.92
N ILE A 221 -11.40 -1.65 0.20
CA ILE A 221 -12.69 -2.16 0.64
C ILE A 221 -12.52 -2.90 1.96
N LEU A 222 -11.67 -3.93 1.99
CA LEU A 222 -11.46 -4.76 3.17
C LEU A 222 -10.94 -3.94 4.35
N ARG A 223 -10.07 -2.94 4.10
CA ARG A 223 -9.60 -2.03 5.15
C ARG A 223 -10.74 -1.24 5.77
N LEU A 224 -11.64 -0.68 4.96
CA LEU A 224 -12.78 0.06 5.48
C LEU A 224 -13.71 -0.83 6.31
N GLN A 225 -13.94 -2.07 5.88
CA GLN A 225 -14.75 -3.04 6.62
C GLN A 225 -14.08 -3.44 7.95
N ASP A 226 -12.79 -3.76 7.93
CA ASP A 226 -12.02 -4.13 9.15
C ASP A 226 -12.09 -3.05 10.23
N VAL A 227 -12.13 -1.78 9.82
CA VAL A 227 -12.19 -0.65 10.75
C VAL A 227 -13.64 -0.22 11.04
N GLY A 228 -14.64 -0.96 10.57
CA GLY A 228 -16.08 -0.72 10.80
C GLY A 228 -16.61 0.53 10.11
N ARG A 229 -16.19 0.77 8.86
CA ARG A 229 -16.67 1.82 7.95
C ARG A 229 -17.46 1.22 6.78
N ASP A 230 -18.07 0.06 6.98
CA ASP A 230 -18.85 -0.68 5.99
C ASP A 230 -19.95 0.15 5.32
N SER A 231 -20.49 1.17 6.00
CA SER A 231 -21.53 2.05 5.45
C SER A 231 -21.08 2.86 4.24
N VAL A 232 -19.77 3.05 4.05
CA VAL A 232 -19.16 3.76 2.92
C VAL A 232 -19.04 2.87 1.70
N VAL A 233 -19.07 1.54 1.89
CA VAL A 233 -18.84 0.56 0.83
C VAL A 233 -20.20 0.15 0.24
N PRO A 234 -20.44 0.33 -1.07
CA PRO A 234 -21.63 -0.20 -1.74
C PRO A 234 -21.72 -1.72 -1.60
N ASP A 235 -22.94 -2.26 -1.52
CA ASP A 235 -23.16 -3.70 -1.27
C ASP A 235 -22.52 -4.60 -2.33
N SER A 236 -22.56 -4.20 -3.61
CA SER A 236 -21.88 -4.92 -4.69
C SER A 236 -20.37 -5.01 -4.49
N LEU A 237 -19.75 -3.96 -3.92
CA LEU A 237 -18.33 -3.96 -3.59
C LEU A 237 -18.01 -4.73 -2.30
N LYS A 238 -18.96 -4.86 -1.36
CA LYS A 238 -18.79 -5.77 -0.22
C LYS A 238 -18.74 -7.23 -0.67
N GLU A 239 -19.63 -7.62 -1.58
CA GLU A 239 -19.64 -8.96 -2.16
C GLU A 239 -18.37 -9.23 -2.96
N TYR A 240 -17.95 -8.27 -3.78
CA TYR A 240 -16.69 -8.33 -4.52
C TYR A 240 -15.47 -8.42 -3.58
N GLY A 241 -15.43 -7.65 -2.50
CA GLY A 241 -14.37 -7.72 -1.48
C GLY A 241 -14.33 -9.09 -0.78
N LYS A 242 -15.48 -9.68 -0.48
CA LYS A 242 -15.58 -11.04 0.08
C LYS A 242 -15.04 -12.08 -0.90
N MET A 243 -15.44 -12.01 -2.17
CA MET A 243 -14.94 -12.89 -3.22
C MET A 243 -13.41 -12.80 -3.33
N ALA A 244 -12.87 -11.58 -3.34
CA ALA A 244 -11.42 -11.36 -3.40
C ALA A 244 -10.70 -11.77 -2.10
N PHE A 245 -11.37 -11.73 -0.94
CA PHE A 245 -10.80 -12.27 0.29
C PHE A 245 -10.65 -13.79 0.22
N ASP A 246 -11.57 -14.51 -0.42
CA ASP A 246 -11.51 -15.96 -0.57
C ASP A 246 -10.50 -16.42 -1.63
N GLU A 247 -9.96 -15.49 -2.43
CA GLU A 247 -8.95 -15.76 -3.46
C GLU A 247 -7.63 -16.24 -2.81
N PRO A 248 -7.09 -17.41 -3.22
CA PRO A 248 -5.88 -17.98 -2.60
C PRO A 248 -4.66 -17.06 -2.65
N SER A 249 -4.48 -16.30 -3.74
CA SER A 249 -3.39 -15.33 -3.88
C SER A 249 -3.47 -14.22 -2.82
N PHE A 250 -4.68 -13.72 -2.56
CA PHE A 250 -4.89 -12.70 -1.54
C PHE A 250 -4.72 -13.26 -0.12
N GLN A 251 -5.27 -14.45 0.15
CA GLN A 251 -5.08 -15.15 1.42
C GLN A 251 -3.61 -15.38 1.76
N ALA A 252 -2.76 -15.68 0.77
CA ALA A 252 -1.32 -15.82 0.96
C ALA A 252 -0.65 -14.49 1.36
N VAL A 253 -1.16 -13.35 0.87
CA VAL A 253 -0.66 -12.01 1.20
C VAL A 253 -1.03 -11.62 2.62
N VAL A 254 -2.32 -11.74 2.98
CA VAL A 254 -2.81 -11.36 4.33
C VAL A 254 -2.50 -12.42 5.38
N GLY A 255 -2.33 -13.69 4.99
CA GLY A 255 -2.04 -14.81 5.88
C GLY A 255 -3.18 -15.12 6.83
N GLY A 256 -4.43 -15.08 6.34
CA GLY A 256 -5.65 -15.33 7.13
C GLY A 256 -5.98 -14.27 8.19
N ARG A 257 -5.34 -13.09 8.13
CA ARG A 257 -5.56 -11.98 9.06
C ARG A 257 -6.43 -10.90 8.42
N SER A 258 -7.01 -10.04 9.25
CA SER A 258 -7.54 -8.75 8.79
C SER A 258 -6.41 -7.91 8.17
N THR A 259 -6.80 -6.96 7.33
CA THR A 259 -5.87 -6.01 6.73
C THR A 259 -5.31 -5.03 7.76
N MET A 260 -6.00 -4.81 8.89
CA MET A 260 -5.64 -3.87 9.94
C MET A 260 -4.97 -4.55 11.13
N TYR A 261 -3.95 -3.92 11.71
CA TYR A 261 -3.36 -4.41 12.95
C TYR A 261 -4.33 -4.25 14.12
N ASP A 262 -4.66 -5.35 14.79
CA ASP A 262 -5.58 -5.41 15.93
C ASP A 262 -4.85 -5.43 17.29
N GLY A 263 -3.52 -5.28 17.30
CA GLY A 263 -2.69 -5.41 18.51
C GLY A 263 -2.29 -6.84 18.84
N SER A 264 -2.83 -7.84 18.15
CA SER A 264 -2.47 -9.24 18.33
C SER A 264 -1.29 -9.60 17.41
N GLY A 265 -0.34 -10.39 17.94
CA GLY A 265 0.75 -10.94 17.11
C GLY A 265 2.12 -10.27 17.22
N SER A 266 2.35 -9.36 18.18
CA SER A 266 3.71 -8.89 18.53
C SER A 266 4.50 -9.87 19.42
N LYS A 267 4.04 -11.13 19.53
CA LYS A 267 4.86 -12.22 20.07
C LYS A 267 5.28 -13.14 18.94
N LYS A 268 6.49 -12.94 18.43
CA LYS A 268 7.42 -14.02 18.06
C LYS A 268 8.83 -13.45 17.98
#